data_AF-A0AAW0YPT2-F1
#
_entry.id   AF-A0AAW0YPT2-F1
#
_cell.length_a   1.000
_cell.length_b   1.000
_cell.length_c   1.000
_cell.angle_alpha   90.00
_cell.angle_beta   90.00
_cell.angle_gamma   90.00
#
_symmetry.space_group_name_H-M   'P 1'
#
loop_
_entity.id
_entity.type
_entity.pdbx_description
1 polymer ?
#
loop_
_entity_poly.entity_id
_entity_poly.type
_entity_poly.pdbx_seq_one_letter_code
_entity_poly.pdbx_strand_id
1 'polypeptide(L)'
;MSQAHRPTWNPTQGRETKAGSQQISKLSLAAHTKLKFRQPGQTNTSDVLRRDLKAELLAAERAALEKKRKQQGLPPLTPVSEDTLRIGGAGDGAGGQDGNGEDEEGRAKRRKVLEEAAELDKDDESDDDQVNGNGNGKVDKGKGKAVSGGDDDDDDDDEDDDDDSDSDDEDDTAALMAELAKIKQERAEEKARLEAEASASEAISRESEIATGNPLLNLQAALGQSPGTPASTTTSTASTFAVKRRWDDDLIFKNQAVGHDDKPKKGEFVNDLLRSEFHKKFMHK
;
A
#
# COMPACT_ATOMS: atom_id res chain seq x y z
N MET A 1 -59.85 -12.81 24.48
CA MET A 1 -58.47 -12.40 24.85
C MET A 1 -58.50 -10.91 25.14
N SER A 2 -58.16 -10.47 26.34
CA SER A 2 -58.24 -9.05 26.73
C SER A 2 -57.11 -8.24 26.10
N GLN A 3 -57.44 -7.08 25.53
CA GLN A 3 -56.53 -6.20 24.78
C GLN A 3 -55.69 -5.27 25.68
N ALA A 4 -55.33 -5.70 26.89
CA ALA A 4 -54.67 -4.83 27.87
C ALA A 4 -53.18 -4.59 27.56
N HIS A 5 -52.47 -5.61 27.06
CA HIS A 5 -51.08 -5.47 26.62
C HIS A 5 -51.03 -5.00 25.17
N ARG A 6 -50.71 -3.72 24.97
CA ARG A 6 -50.63 -3.10 23.64
C ARG A 6 -49.28 -2.40 23.48
N PRO A 7 -48.68 -2.42 22.27
CA PRO A 7 -47.49 -1.63 21.98
C PRO A 7 -47.81 -0.13 22.04
N THR A 8 -46.82 0.67 22.39
CA THR A 8 -46.90 2.13 22.37
C THR A 8 -46.58 2.64 20.97
N TRP A 9 -47.61 3.05 20.22
CA TRP A 9 -47.43 3.61 18.87
C TRP A 9 -47.06 5.11 18.89
N ASN A 10 -47.60 5.85 19.86
CA ASN A 10 -47.30 7.26 20.05
C ASN A 10 -46.64 7.45 21.42
N PRO A 11 -45.44 8.06 21.49
CA PRO A 11 -44.80 8.36 22.76
C PRO A 11 -45.52 9.50 23.47
N THR A 12 -45.53 9.47 24.81
CA THR A 12 -46.08 10.55 25.64
C THR A 12 -45.34 11.85 25.37
N GLN A 13 -46.09 12.90 25.00
CA GLN A 13 -45.54 14.23 24.75
C GLN A 13 -45.39 15.01 26.06
N GLY A 14 -44.22 15.61 26.28
CA GLY A 14 -44.01 16.52 27.40
C GLY A 14 -44.92 17.73 27.29
N ARG A 15 -45.61 18.08 28.38
CA ARG A 15 -46.38 19.32 28.51
C ARG A 15 -45.88 20.07 29.74
N GLU A 16 -45.95 21.40 29.70
CA GLU A 16 -45.63 22.23 30.85
C GLU A 16 -46.60 21.90 31.99
N THR A 17 -46.07 21.41 33.11
CA THR A 17 -46.83 21.20 34.33
C THR A 17 -46.86 22.50 35.13
N LYS A 18 -48.01 23.16 35.16
CA LYS A 18 -48.19 24.50 35.75
C LYS A 18 -48.25 24.53 37.29
N ALA A 19 -47.96 23.42 37.96
CA ALA A 19 -48.06 23.31 39.42
C ALA A 19 -46.71 22.92 40.03
N GLY A 20 -46.08 23.87 40.73
CA GLY A 20 -44.90 23.60 41.54
C GLY A 20 -45.29 22.78 42.77
N SER A 21 -45.02 21.47 42.73
CA SER A 21 -45.12 20.62 43.91
C SER A 21 -44.00 20.96 44.90
N GLN A 22 -44.28 20.84 46.21
CA GLN A 22 -43.27 20.97 47.28
C GLN A 22 -42.44 19.68 47.46
N GLN A 23 -42.69 18.66 46.64
CA GLN A 23 -41.93 17.41 46.63
C GLN A 23 -40.60 17.63 45.90
N ILE A 24 -39.48 17.45 46.61
CA ILE A 24 -38.12 17.60 46.07
C ILE A 24 -37.43 16.23 46.06
N SER A 25 -36.87 15.83 44.91
CA SER A 25 -36.04 14.62 44.80
C SER A 25 -34.62 14.88 45.32
N LYS A 26 -33.95 13.85 45.84
CA LYS A 26 -32.51 13.90 46.18
C LYS A 26 -31.65 14.39 45.00
N LEU A 27 -32.03 14.07 43.77
CA LEU A 27 -31.33 14.48 42.55
C LEU A 27 -31.52 15.97 42.21
N SER A 28 -32.58 16.61 42.74
CA SER A 28 -32.90 18.02 42.55
C SER A 28 -32.25 18.94 43.59
N LEU A 29 -31.51 18.36 44.55
CA LEU A 29 -30.71 19.15 45.49
C LEU A 29 -29.56 19.83 44.74
N ALA A 30 -29.09 20.97 45.28
CA ALA A 30 -28.04 21.76 44.66
C ALA A 30 -26.73 20.94 44.52
N ALA A 31 -26.36 20.62 43.28
CA ALA A 31 -25.13 19.94 42.92
C ALA A 31 -24.54 20.58 41.66
N HIS A 32 -23.22 20.61 41.54
CA HIS A 32 -22.50 21.21 40.40
C HIS A 32 -22.96 22.65 40.06
N THR A 33 -23.13 23.49 41.07
CA THR A 33 -23.61 24.88 40.94
C THR A 33 -22.63 25.81 40.23
N LYS A 34 -21.39 25.38 40.02
CA LYS A 34 -20.34 26.14 39.32
C LYS A 34 -19.97 25.45 38.01
N LEU A 35 -20.25 26.10 36.90
CA LEU A 35 -19.82 25.66 35.58
C LEU A 35 -18.31 25.85 35.41
N LYS A 36 -17.66 24.86 34.79
CA LYS A 36 -16.24 24.95 34.42
C LYS A 36 -16.11 25.59 33.04
N PHE A 37 -15.28 26.61 32.94
CA PHE A 37 -14.93 27.24 31.66
C PHE A 37 -13.54 26.79 31.23
N ARG A 38 -13.36 26.62 29.91
CA ARG A 38 -12.07 26.26 29.31
C ARG A 38 -11.06 27.39 29.57
N GLN A 39 -9.94 27.04 30.19
CA GLN A 39 -8.84 27.99 30.42
C GLN A 39 -7.98 28.13 29.16
N PRO A 40 -7.17 29.20 29.03
CA PRO A 40 -6.12 29.25 28.01
C PRO A 40 -5.26 27.99 28.00
N GLY A 41 -5.02 27.44 26.81
CA GLY A 41 -4.34 26.14 26.63
C GLY A 41 -5.23 24.89 26.75
N GLN A 42 -6.50 25.00 27.16
CA GLN A 42 -7.49 23.89 27.18
C GLN A 42 -8.49 23.99 26.01
N THR A 43 -8.00 24.39 24.84
CA THR A 43 -8.81 24.62 23.63
C THR A 43 -9.95 25.62 23.86
N ASN A 44 -9.63 26.78 24.44
CA ASN A 44 -10.59 27.88 24.53
C ASN A 44 -10.97 28.38 23.12
N THR A 45 -12.12 29.03 22.96
CA THR A 45 -12.62 29.47 21.65
C THR A 45 -11.67 30.45 20.97
N SER A 46 -11.08 31.39 21.71
CA SER A 46 -10.13 32.37 21.16
C SER A 46 -8.80 31.75 20.70
N ASP A 47 -8.35 30.68 21.35
CA ASP A 47 -7.11 29.96 21.06
C ASP A 47 -7.29 29.07 19.83
N VAL A 48 -8.50 28.54 19.62
CA VAL A 48 -8.87 27.75 18.44
C VAL A 48 -9.02 28.66 17.23
N LEU A 49 -9.64 29.84 17.38
CA LEU A 49 -9.81 30.79 16.28
C LEU A 49 -8.49 31.30 15.69
N ARG A 50 -7.42 31.35 16.50
CA ARG A 50 -6.08 31.80 16.05
C ARG A 50 -5.26 30.69 15.39
N ARG A 51 -5.69 29.43 15.50
CA ARG A 51 -4.94 28.27 14.99
C ARG A 51 -5.34 27.95 13.56
N ASP A 52 -4.36 27.66 12.72
CA ASP A 52 -4.61 26.99 11.45
C ASP A 52 -4.76 25.48 11.68
N LEU A 53 -6.00 25.05 11.88
CA LEU A 53 -6.34 23.66 12.15
C LEU A 53 -6.06 22.74 10.95
N LYS A 54 -6.08 23.26 9.72
CA LYS A 54 -5.85 22.46 8.52
C LYS A 54 -4.38 22.09 8.41
N ALA A 55 -3.49 23.05 8.56
CA ALA A 55 -2.05 22.80 8.55
C ALA A 55 -1.63 21.86 9.68
N GLU A 56 -2.15 22.07 10.90
CA GLU A 56 -1.88 21.20 12.04
C GLU A 56 -2.37 19.76 11.80
N LEU A 57 -3.56 19.60 11.23
CA LEU A 57 -4.13 18.28 10.89
C LEU A 57 -3.26 17.57 9.85
N LEU A 58 -2.87 18.24 8.76
CA LEU A 58 -2.04 17.63 7.72
C LEU A 58 -0.67 17.19 8.25
N ALA A 59 -0.05 17.99 9.12
CA ALA A 59 1.20 17.63 9.79
C ALA A 59 1.02 16.42 10.73
N ALA A 60 -0.07 16.38 11.49
CA ALA A 60 -0.39 15.27 12.39
C ALA A 60 -0.71 13.98 11.62
N GLU A 61 -1.43 14.06 10.51
CA GLU A 61 -1.72 12.92 9.62
C GLU A 61 -0.43 12.36 9.03
N ARG A 62 0.46 13.23 8.53
CA ARG A 62 1.76 12.82 8.01
C ARG A 62 2.58 12.09 9.07
N ALA A 63 2.70 12.63 10.27
CA ALA A 63 3.42 11.99 11.37
C ALA A 63 2.79 10.64 11.78
N ALA A 64 1.46 10.55 11.77
CA ALA A 64 0.75 9.31 12.05
C ALA A 64 0.99 8.25 10.97
N LEU A 65 1.02 8.64 9.70
CA LEU A 65 1.33 7.77 8.57
C LEU A 65 2.80 7.30 8.60
N GLU A 66 3.75 8.18 8.88
CA GLU A 66 5.16 7.84 9.05
C GLU A 66 5.34 6.83 10.20
N LYS A 67 4.64 7.02 11.32
CA LYS A 67 4.64 6.06 12.44
C LYS A 67 4.08 4.70 12.03
N LYS A 68 2.97 4.66 11.28
CA LYS A 68 2.39 3.41 10.75
C LYS A 68 3.34 2.72 9.76
N ARG A 69 3.95 3.45 8.83
CA ARG A 69 4.93 2.90 7.87
C ARG A 69 6.18 2.38 8.56
N LYS A 70 6.70 3.09 9.55
CA LYS A 70 7.84 2.63 10.36
C LYS A 70 7.53 1.33 11.09
N GLN A 71 6.31 1.18 11.64
CA GLN A 71 5.86 -0.07 12.26
C GLN A 71 5.73 -1.23 11.25
N GLN A 72 5.41 -0.91 10.00
CA GLN A 72 5.33 -1.86 8.88
C GLN A 72 6.68 -2.13 8.20
N GLY A 73 7.75 -1.43 8.57
CA GLY A 73 9.09 -1.58 7.97
C GLY A 73 9.23 -0.95 6.58
N LEU A 74 8.29 -0.09 6.15
CA LEU A 74 8.35 0.62 4.86
C LEU A 74 9.24 1.87 4.94
N PRO A 75 9.87 2.30 3.82
CA PRO A 75 10.69 3.50 3.78
C PRO A 75 9.88 4.77 4.11
N PRO A 76 10.53 5.84 4.60
CA PRO A 76 9.86 7.09 4.98
C PRO A 76 9.14 7.73 3.78
N LEU A 77 8.09 8.50 4.06
CA LEU A 77 7.37 9.27 3.03
C LEU A 77 8.30 10.36 2.48
N THR A 78 8.29 10.57 1.17
CA THR A 78 9.05 11.63 0.52
C THR A 78 8.64 13.00 1.06
N PRO A 79 9.58 13.94 1.30
CA PRO A 79 9.24 15.28 1.72
C PRO A 79 8.29 15.90 0.70
N VAL A 80 7.17 16.44 1.17
CA VAL A 80 6.23 17.13 0.29
C VAL A 80 6.87 18.47 -0.01
N SER A 81 7.22 18.72 -1.28
CA SER A 81 7.66 20.04 -1.73
C SER A 81 6.51 21.02 -1.55
N GLU A 82 6.81 22.19 -0.98
CA GLU A 82 5.80 23.21 -0.62
C GLU A 82 4.94 23.70 -1.80
N ASP A 83 5.32 23.39 -3.04
CA ASP A 83 4.56 23.69 -4.25
C ASP A 83 3.19 23.00 -4.31
N THR A 84 3.02 21.84 -3.68
CA THR A 84 1.73 21.13 -3.66
C THR A 84 0.77 21.61 -2.56
N LEU A 85 1.21 22.53 -1.70
CA LEU A 85 0.37 23.20 -0.68
C LEU A 85 -0.15 24.57 -1.16
N ARG A 86 0.35 25.08 -2.29
CA ARG A 86 -0.21 26.25 -2.97
C ARG A 86 -1.39 25.84 -3.84
N ILE A 87 -2.46 25.36 -3.20
CA ILE A 87 -3.76 25.36 -3.85
C ILE A 87 -4.18 26.83 -3.94
N GLY A 88 -4.05 27.39 -5.14
CA GLY A 88 -4.70 28.61 -5.54
C GLY A 88 -6.18 28.51 -5.16
N GLY A 89 -6.57 29.33 -4.18
CA GLY A 89 -7.97 29.63 -3.94
C GLY A 89 -8.46 30.48 -5.09
N ALA A 90 -9.02 29.85 -6.12
CA ALA A 90 -9.98 30.47 -7.02
C ALA A 90 -11.32 29.80 -6.75
N GLY A 91 -12.01 30.34 -5.74
CA GLY A 91 -13.44 30.17 -5.62
C GLY A 91 -14.15 30.89 -6.75
N ASP A 92 -15.19 30.23 -7.24
CA ASP A 92 -16.42 30.78 -7.78
C ASP A 92 -16.64 32.29 -7.48
N GLY A 93 -16.81 33.10 -8.53
CA GLY A 93 -17.55 34.37 -8.47
C GLY A 93 -16.75 35.68 -8.56
N ALA A 94 -16.76 36.24 -9.77
CA ALA A 94 -16.76 37.68 -10.08
C ALA A 94 -15.47 38.51 -9.89
N GLY A 95 -14.92 38.96 -11.03
CA GLY A 95 -14.18 40.23 -11.08
C GLY A 95 -12.96 40.28 -12.01
N GLY A 96 -13.21 40.32 -13.32
CA GLY A 96 -12.52 41.18 -14.28
C GLY A 96 -10.99 41.17 -14.42
N GLN A 97 -10.59 40.91 -15.68
CA GLN A 97 -9.59 41.66 -16.44
C GLN A 97 -8.21 40.98 -16.64
N ASP A 98 -7.95 40.73 -17.94
CA ASP A 98 -6.66 40.55 -18.64
C ASP A 98 -6.06 39.14 -18.80
N GLY A 99 -6.00 38.70 -20.06
CA GLY A 99 -5.16 37.58 -20.52
C GLY A 99 -5.75 36.70 -21.63
N ASN A 100 -6.25 37.30 -22.72
CA ASN A 100 -6.69 36.61 -23.93
C ASN A 100 -5.46 36.07 -24.71
N GLY A 101 -5.47 34.82 -25.19
CA GLY A 101 -4.51 34.44 -26.24
C GLY A 101 -4.36 32.97 -26.61
N GLU A 102 -4.37 32.02 -25.68
CA GLU A 102 -3.94 30.66 -25.98
C GLU A 102 -4.82 29.66 -25.22
N ASP A 103 -5.52 28.77 -25.95
CA ASP A 103 -6.02 27.44 -25.52
C ASP A 103 -7.36 26.99 -26.15
N GLU A 104 -7.92 27.72 -27.11
CA GLU A 104 -9.17 27.27 -27.78
C GLU A 104 -8.89 26.03 -28.67
N GLU A 105 -7.74 26.01 -29.34
CA GLU A 105 -7.31 24.90 -30.18
C GLU A 105 -6.94 23.65 -29.36
N GLY A 106 -6.28 23.83 -28.21
CA GLY A 106 -5.95 22.74 -27.30
C GLY A 106 -7.19 22.08 -26.68
N ARG A 107 -8.23 22.87 -26.39
CA ARG A 107 -9.52 22.35 -25.91
C ARG A 107 -10.28 21.61 -27.01
N ALA A 108 -10.25 22.10 -28.25
CA ALA A 108 -10.84 21.42 -29.41
C ALA A 108 -10.14 20.09 -29.70
N LYS A 109 -8.80 20.06 -29.66
CA LYS A 109 -7.99 18.83 -29.80
C LYS A 109 -8.31 17.80 -28.72
N ARG A 110 -8.38 18.20 -27.44
CA ARG A 110 -8.79 17.32 -26.32
C ARG A 110 -10.22 16.78 -26.47
N ARG A 111 -11.15 17.58 -26.99
CA ARG A 111 -12.53 17.14 -27.23
C ARG A 111 -12.62 16.11 -28.34
N LYS A 112 -11.89 16.33 -29.45
CA LYS A 112 -11.85 15.41 -30.59
C LYS A 112 -11.25 14.04 -30.21
N VAL A 113 -10.18 14.04 -29.43
CA VAL A 113 -9.54 12.79 -28.94
C VAL A 113 -10.49 12.00 -28.03
N LEU A 114 -11.30 12.67 -27.21
CA LEU A 114 -12.28 11.98 -26.34
C LEU A 114 -13.46 11.39 -27.14
N GLU A 115 -13.86 12.05 -28.22
CA GLU A 115 -14.96 11.60 -29.09
C GLU A 115 -14.53 10.41 -29.96
N GLU A 116 -13.33 10.48 -30.53
CA GLU A 116 -12.72 9.39 -31.29
C GLU A 116 -12.49 8.13 -30.42
N ALA A 117 -12.05 8.31 -29.17
CA ALA A 117 -11.93 7.20 -28.23
C ALA A 117 -13.30 6.59 -27.84
N ALA A 118 -14.37 7.39 -27.85
CA ALA A 118 -15.71 6.90 -27.54
C ALA A 118 -16.37 6.19 -28.74
N GLU A 119 -16.04 6.57 -29.97
CA GLU A 119 -16.50 5.87 -31.17
C GLU A 119 -15.81 4.51 -31.35
N LEU A 120 -14.50 4.44 -31.05
CA LEU A 120 -13.75 3.17 -31.06
C LEU A 120 -14.25 2.16 -30.02
N ASP A 121 -14.77 2.62 -28.88
CA ASP A 121 -15.34 1.76 -27.82
C ASP A 121 -16.78 1.32 -28.13
N LYS A 122 -17.43 1.94 -29.12
CA LYS A 122 -18.87 1.73 -29.42
C LYS A 122 -19.13 0.69 -30.52
N ASP A 123 -18.10 0.22 -31.22
CA ASP A 123 -18.24 -0.68 -32.36
C ASP A 123 -18.08 -2.18 -32.03
N ASP A 124 -18.29 -2.64 -30.79
CA ASP A 124 -18.27 -4.08 -30.44
C ASP A 124 -19.53 -4.63 -29.71
N GLU A 125 -20.68 -3.94 -29.72
CA GLU A 125 -21.94 -4.55 -29.26
C GLU A 125 -23.15 -4.14 -30.10
N SER A 126 -23.40 -4.91 -31.17
CA SER A 126 -24.71 -4.98 -31.82
C SER A 126 -24.93 -6.36 -32.43
N ASP A 127 -25.38 -7.32 -31.62
CA ASP A 127 -26.27 -8.37 -32.12
C ASP A 127 -27.28 -8.82 -31.03
N ASP A 128 -28.46 -9.19 -31.53
CA ASP A 128 -29.77 -9.37 -30.91
C ASP A 128 -29.82 -10.32 -29.69
N ASP A 129 -30.75 -10.05 -28.74
CA ASP A 129 -31.82 -10.98 -28.32
C ASP A 129 -32.40 -10.68 -26.92
N GLN A 130 -33.65 -10.20 -26.91
CA GLN A 130 -34.55 -10.30 -25.75
C GLN A 130 -35.13 -11.73 -25.64
N VAL A 131 -34.70 -12.56 -24.68
CA VAL A 131 -35.55 -13.68 -24.19
C VAL A 131 -35.33 -13.99 -22.70
N ASN A 132 -36.45 -14.03 -21.97
CA ASN A 132 -36.65 -14.55 -20.62
C ASN A 132 -36.18 -16.00 -20.41
N GLY A 133 -35.64 -16.35 -19.23
CA GLY A 133 -35.72 -17.74 -18.75
C GLY A 133 -34.66 -18.23 -17.76
N ASN A 134 -34.97 -18.12 -16.46
CA ASN A 134 -34.73 -19.09 -15.37
C ASN A 134 -33.74 -20.27 -15.59
N GLY A 135 -32.65 -20.32 -14.80
CA GLY A 135 -31.97 -21.61 -14.49
C GLY A 135 -30.46 -21.60 -14.20
N ASN A 136 -30.12 -21.57 -12.90
CA ASN A 136 -29.04 -22.30 -12.22
C ASN A 136 -27.64 -22.53 -12.88
N GLY A 137 -26.60 -22.04 -12.20
CA GLY A 137 -25.45 -22.89 -11.81
C GLY A 137 -24.09 -22.68 -12.50
N LYS A 138 -23.20 -21.95 -11.81
CA LYS A 138 -21.83 -22.32 -11.37
C LYS A 138 -20.78 -22.81 -12.41
N VAL A 139 -19.51 -22.48 -12.07
CA VAL A 139 -18.21 -23.12 -12.41
C VAL A 139 -17.47 -22.41 -13.57
N ASP A 140 -16.43 -21.59 -13.29
CA ASP A 140 -14.99 -21.90 -13.06
C ASP A 140 -14.19 -22.21 -14.34
N LYS A 141 -12.92 -21.77 -14.32
CA LYS A 141 -11.79 -21.98 -15.26
C LYS A 141 -11.66 -20.95 -16.41
N GLY A 142 -10.47 -20.52 -16.80
CA GLY A 142 -9.15 -20.96 -16.36
C GLY A 142 -8.03 -20.43 -17.27
N LYS A 143 -6.95 -20.04 -16.59
CA LYS A 143 -5.52 -20.00 -16.95
C LYS A 143 -5.04 -20.78 -18.20
N GLY A 144 -4.17 -20.13 -18.99
CA GLY A 144 -3.10 -20.71 -19.84
C GLY A 144 -2.37 -19.53 -20.51
N LYS A 145 -1.06 -19.23 -20.40
CA LYS A 145 0.21 -19.98 -20.52
C LYS A 145 0.41 -20.67 -21.87
N ALA A 146 1.16 -20.02 -22.77
CA ALA A 146 2.17 -20.62 -23.64
C ALA A 146 3.08 -19.55 -24.27
N VAL A 147 4.22 -20.00 -24.74
CA VAL A 147 5.47 -19.31 -25.14
C VAL A 147 5.81 -19.75 -26.58
N SER A 148 6.76 -19.06 -27.24
CA SER A 148 7.44 -19.36 -28.54
C SER A 148 6.93 -18.47 -29.68
N GLY A 149 7.72 -17.82 -30.54
CA GLY A 149 9.13 -17.93 -30.93
C GLY A 149 9.22 -18.08 -32.47
N GLY A 150 10.10 -17.30 -33.14
CA GLY A 150 10.38 -17.28 -34.60
C GLY A 150 9.84 -16.00 -35.27
N ASP A 151 10.61 -15.02 -35.74
CA ASP A 151 11.72 -14.93 -36.74
C ASP A 151 11.23 -14.79 -38.20
N ASP A 152 11.95 -13.91 -38.91
CA ASP A 152 12.00 -13.58 -40.36
C ASP A 152 11.09 -12.53 -41.05
N ASP A 153 11.83 -11.62 -41.71
CA ASP A 153 11.67 -10.86 -42.96
C ASP A 153 10.61 -9.74 -43.07
N ASP A 154 10.95 -8.47 -43.34
CA ASP A 154 11.70 -7.79 -44.43
C ASP A 154 10.68 -7.06 -45.32
N ASP A 155 10.66 -5.72 -45.28
CA ASP A 155 10.37 -4.88 -46.45
C ASP A 155 10.79 -3.42 -46.16
N ASP A 156 11.73 -2.96 -46.98
CA ASP A 156 12.07 -1.57 -47.28
C ASP A 156 10.81 -0.80 -47.74
N ASP A 157 10.70 0.51 -47.45
CA ASP A 157 11.08 1.55 -48.43
C ASP A 157 10.76 2.97 -47.90
N ASP A 158 11.53 3.89 -48.45
CA ASP A 158 11.76 5.32 -48.21
C ASP A 158 10.53 6.25 -48.08
N GLU A 159 10.75 7.39 -47.41
CA GLU A 159 10.57 8.72 -48.04
C GLU A 159 11.23 9.84 -47.19
N ASP A 160 12.30 10.42 -47.76
CA ASP A 160 12.94 11.70 -47.42
C ASP A 160 11.98 12.87 -47.70
N ASP A 161 11.97 13.89 -46.83
CA ASP A 161 11.66 15.27 -47.25
C ASP A 161 12.47 16.27 -46.40
N ASP A 162 13.52 16.80 -47.03
CA ASP A 162 14.30 17.97 -46.64
C ASP A 162 13.45 19.24 -46.86
N ASP A 163 13.23 20.06 -45.82
CA ASP A 163 12.95 21.49 -46.01
C ASP A 163 13.91 22.34 -45.16
N ASP A 164 14.76 23.04 -45.90
CA ASP A 164 15.81 23.96 -45.50
C ASP A 164 15.19 25.33 -45.18
N SER A 165 15.28 25.76 -43.92
CA SER A 165 14.98 27.14 -43.52
C SER A 165 16.09 27.66 -42.62
N ASP A 166 17.10 28.20 -43.30
CA ASP A 166 18.22 28.98 -42.80
C ASP A 166 17.71 30.23 -42.04
N SER A 167 17.82 30.22 -40.71
CA SER A 167 17.64 31.40 -39.86
C SER A 167 18.77 31.44 -38.82
N ASP A 168 19.75 32.26 -39.17
CA ASP A 168 20.97 32.69 -38.47
C ASP A 168 20.70 33.18 -37.02
N ASP A 169 21.16 32.42 -36.02
CA ASP A 169 21.47 32.87 -34.64
C ASP A 169 22.46 31.87 -33.99
N GLU A 170 23.74 32.00 -34.35
CA GLU A 170 24.84 31.03 -34.14
C GLU A 170 25.47 30.95 -32.73
N ASP A 171 24.89 31.53 -31.67
CA ASP A 171 25.51 31.54 -30.33
C ASP A 171 24.81 30.69 -29.24
N ASP A 172 23.51 30.38 -29.35
CA ASP A 172 22.76 29.69 -28.28
C ASP A 172 22.69 28.15 -28.42
N THR A 173 22.83 27.60 -29.64
CA THR A 173 22.72 26.15 -29.92
C THR A 173 23.97 25.37 -29.49
N ALA A 174 25.16 25.99 -29.61
CA ALA A 174 26.42 25.40 -29.20
C ALA A 174 26.52 25.23 -27.67
N ALA A 175 25.97 26.17 -26.90
CA ALA A 175 25.94 26.09 -25.44
C ALA A 175 25.09 24.90 -24.95
N LEU A 176 23.93 24.66 -25.59
CA LEU A 176 22.99 23.60 -25.21
C LEU A 176 23.53 22.18 -25.50
N MET A 177 24.23 21.97 -26.62
CA MET A 177 24.87 20.67 -26.92
C MET A 177 26.06 20.37 -26.00
N ALA A 178 26.80 21.39 -25.57
CA ALA A 178 27.86 21.23 -24.58
C ALA A 178 27.29 20.86 -23.19
N GLU A 179 26.13 21.40 -22.83
CA GLU A 179 25.43 21.05 -21.59
C GLU A 179 24.85 19.63 -21.62
N LEU A 180 24.25 19.21 -22.75
CA LEU A 180 23.78 17.82 -22.92
C LEU A 180 24.94 16.81 -22.93
N ALA A 181 26.08 17.15 -23.54
CA ALA A 181 27.28 16.32 -23.49
C ALA A 181 27.80 16.16 -22.06
N LYS A 182 27.76 17.24 -21.26
CA LYS A 182 28.12 17.23 -19.84
C LYS A 182 27.17 16.37 -19.00
N ILE A 183 25.85 16.47 -19.21
CA ILE A 183 24.85 15.64 -18.52
C ILE A 183 25.00 14.16 -18.89
N LYS A 184 25.30 13.86 -20.17
CA LYS A 184 25.53 12.49 -20.65
C LYS A 184 26.82 11.91 -20.07
N GLN A 185 27.87 12.73 -19.92
CA GLN A 185 29.12 12.34 -19.29
C GLN A 185 28.95 12.08 -17.78
N GLU A 186 28.22 12.94 -17.07
CA GLU A 186 27.93 12.77 -15.64
C GLU A 186 27.11 11.50 -15.37
N ARG A 187 26.06 11.25 -16.18
CA ARG A 187 25.29 9.99 -16.08
C ARG A 187 26.09 8.76 -16.49
N ALA A 188 26.99 8.87 -17.45
CA ALA A 188 27.85 7.75 -17.83
C ALA A 188 28.84 7.41 -16.71
N GLU A 189 29.38 8.41 -16.00
CA GLU A 189 30.28 8.20 -14.87
C GLU A 189 29.55 7.60 -13.65
N GLU A 190 28.36 8.09 -13.32
CA GLU A 190 27.55 7.54 -12.23
C GLU A 190 27.10 6.09 -12.53
N LYS A 191 26.67 5.82 -13.77
CA LYS A 191 26.31 4.47 -14.20
C LYS A 191 27.52 3.54 -14.21
N ALA A 192 28.68 4.00 -14.66
CA ALA A 192 29.91 3.21 -14.65
C ALA A 192 30.36 2.89 -13.21
N ARG A 193 30.18 3.83 -12.26
CA ARG A 193 30.45 3.57 -10.85
C ARG A 193 29.49 2.54 -10.25
N LEU A 194 28.19 2.62 -10.55
CA LEU A 194 27.19 1.67 -10.08
C LEU A 194 27.45 0.26 -10.65
N GLU A 195 27.83 0.16 -11.93
CA GLU A 195 28.14 -1.10 -12.61
C GLU A 195 29.46 -1.71 -12.10
N ALA A 196 30.45 -0.90 -11.73
CA ALA A 196 31.67 -1.34 -11.08
C ALA A 196 31.40 -1.90 -9.66
N GLU A 197 30.51 -1.26 -8.89
CA GLU A 197 30.12 -1.75 -7.56
C GLU A 197 29.28 -3.04 -7.65
N ALA A 198 28.37 -3.13 -8.62
CA ALA A 198 27.58 -4.33 -8.87
C ALA A 198 28.46 -5.51 -9.30
N SER A 199 29.35 -5.32 -10.27
CA SER A 199 30.27 -6.38 -10.74
C SER A 199 31.27 -6.81 -9.65
N ALA A 200 31.71 -5.89 -8.78
CA ALA A 200 32.53 -6.26 -7.63
C ALA A 200 31.76 -7.11 -6.61
N SER A 201 30.48 -6.78 -6.36
CA SER A 201 29.63 -7.58 -5.45
C SER A 201 29.36 -8.99 -6.00
N GLU A 202 29.14 -9.10 -7.31
CA GLU A 202 28.97 -10.39 -8.01
C GLU A 202 30.26 -11.20 -8.05
N ALA A 203 31.43 -10.56 -8.14
CA ALA A 203 32.71 -11.23 -8.05
C ALA A 203 32.95 -11.81 -6.64
N ILE A 204 32.60 -11.06 -5.58
CA ILE A 204 32.71 -11.53 -4.19
C ILE A 204 31.75 -12.69 -3.93
N SER A 205 30.50 -12.63 -4.41
CA SER A 205 29.56 -13.73 -4.26
C SER A 205 30.02 -14.97 -5.01
N ARG A 206 30.50 -14.81 -6.25
CA ARG A 206 31.05 -15.90 -7.05
C ARG A 206 32.29 -16.53 -6.41
N GLU A 207 33.17 -15.74 -5.82
CA GLU A 207 34.34 -16.25 -5.10
C GLU A 207 33.93 -17.02 -3.83
N SER A 208 32.89 -16.56 -3.12
CA SER A 208 32.35 -17.28 -1.96
C SER A 208 31.70 -18.62 -2.34
N GLU A 209 31.02 -18.68 -3.49
CA GLU A 209 30.44 -19.92 -4.03
C GLU A 209 31.51 -20.88 -4.54
N ILE A 210 32.58 -20.38 -5.15
CA ILE A 210 33.72 -21.23 -5.57
C ILE A 210 34.46 -21.78 -4.35
N ALA A 211 34.64 -20.97 -3.30
CA ALA A 211 35.30 -21.38 -2.06
C ALA A 211 34.47 -22.43 -1.27
N THR A 212 33.13 -22.31 -1.29
CA THR A 212 32.24 -23.22 -0.55
C THR A 212 31.72 -24.40 -1.38
N GLY A 213 31.75 -24.29 -2.70
CA GLY A 213 31.27 -25.28 -3.65
C GLY A 213 32.20 -26.47 -3.87
N ASN A 214 33.42 -26.47 -3.31
CA ASN A 214 34.31 -27.62 -3.35
C ASN A 214 34.02 -28.57 -2.18
N PRO A 215 33.33 -29.70 -2.43
CA PRO A 215 32.97 -30.63 -1.36
C PRO A 215 34.19 -31.31 -0.73
N LEU A 216 35.35 -31.40 -1.42
CA LEU A 216 36.55 -32.05 -0.89
C LEU A 216 37.28 -31.21 0.18
N LEU A 217 37.13 -29.87 0.13
CA LEU A 217 37.72 -28.96 1.12
C LEU A 217 36.83 -28.81 2.37
N ASN A 218 35.51 -28.98 2.23
CA ASN A 218 34.56 -28.82 3.34
C ASN A 218 34.19 -30.15 4.06
N LEU A 219 34.81 -31.28 3.70
CA LEU A 219 34.61 -32.59 4.36
C LEU A 219 34.90 -32.57 5.86
N GLN A 220 35.89 -31.80 6.32
CA GLN A 220 36.21 -31.68 7.75
C GLN A 220 35.14 -30.92 8.54
N ALA A 221 34.43 -29.97 7.91
CA ALA A 221 33.32 -29.26 8.53
C ALA A 221 32.01 -30.07 8.48
N ALA A 222 31.76 -30.80 7.39
CA ALA A 222 30.57 -31.65 7.25
C ALA A 222 30.62 -32.95 8.07
N LEU A 223 31.82 -33.48 8.35
CA LEU A 223 32.00 -34.68 9.18
C LEU A 223 32.02 -34.39 10.69
N GLY A 224 31.81 -33.13 11.11
CA GLY A 224 31.56 -32.77 12.51
C GLY A 224 32.71 -33.11 13.48
N GLN A 225 33.94 -33.19 12.99
CA GLN A 225 35.09 -33.53 13.83
C GLN A 225 35.74 -32.25 14.37
N SER A 226 35.39 -31.90 15.61
CA SER A 226 36.02 -30.83 16.38
C SER A 226 37.54 -31.06 16.50
N PRO A 227 38.40 -30.03 16.35
CA PRO A 227 39.85 -30.19 16.43
C PRO A 227 40.26 -30.24 17.90
N GLY A 228 40.31 -31.44 18.47
CA GLY A 228 40.80 -31.61 19.83
C GLY A 228 40.53 -33.00 20.39
N THR A 229 41.13 -34.04 19.81
CA THR A 229 41.55 -35.27 20.51
C THR A 229 42.26 -36.21 19.53
N PRO A 230 43.44 -36.77 19.88
CA PRO A 230 44.23 -37.57 18.96
C PRO A 230 43.65 -38.98 18.81
N ALA A 231 43.79 -39.52 17.59
CA ALA A 231 43.40 -40.86 17.22
C ALA A 231 44.10 -41.93 18.09
N SER A 232 43.29 -42.82 18.69
CA SER A 232 43.77 -44.08 19.27
C SER A 232 43.13 -45.24 18.55
N THR A 233 43.92 -45.86 17.68
CA THR A 233 43.74 -47.22 17.15
C THR A 233 43.61 -48.20 18.30
N THR A 234 42.42 -48.78 18.51
CA THR A 234 42.28 -50.13 19.07
C THR A 234 40.88 -50.67 18.83
N THR A 235 40.84 -51.81 18.14
CA THR A 235 39.75 -52.78 18.10
C THR A 235 39.18 -53.03 19.50
N SER A 236 37.98 -52.53 19.75
CA SER A 236 37.09 -53.06 20.77
C SER A 236 35.67 -52.70 20.37
N THR A 237 34.77 -53.63 20.60
CA THR A 237 33.33 -53.55 20.36
C THR A 237 32.71 -52.42 21.19
N ALA A 238 32.89 -51.18 20.75
CA ALA A 238 32.14 -50.05 21.24
C ALA A 238 30.79 -50.08 20.54
N SER A 239 29.76 -50.61 21.22
CA SER A 239 28.38 -50.32 20.86
C SER A 239 28.22 -48.80 20.98
N THR A 240 28.45 -48.11 19.87
CA THR A 240 28.14 -46.71 19.72
C THR A 240 26.67 -46.57 20.09
N PHE A 241 26.37 -45.74 21.10
CA PHE A 241 25.00 -45.34 21.47
C PHE A 241 24.40 -44.43 20.38
N ALA A 242 24.59 -44.80 19.11
CA ALA A 242 23.95 -44.21 17.98
C ALA A 242 22.49 -44.67 18.03
N VAL A 243 21.59 -43.75 18.37
CA VAL A 243 20.15 -43.95 18.34
C VAL A 243 19.76 -44.44 16.94
N LYS A 244 19.63 -45.76 16.79
CA LYS A 244 19.42 -46.46 15.52
C LYS A 244 18.05 -46.16 14.90
N ARG A 245 17.11 -45.71 15.74
CA ARG A 245 15.78 -45.25 15.37
C ARG A 245 15.34 -44.20 16.37
N ARG A 246 14.96 -43.02 15.89
CA ARG A 246 14.43 -41.95 16.74
C ARG A 246 13.07 -42.37 17.30
N TRP A 247 12.76 -42.02 18.54
CA TRP A 247 11.46 -42.32 19.16
C TRP A 247 10.29 -41.78 18.32
N ASP A 248 10.53 -40.65 17.65
CA ASP A 248 9.59 -40.04 16.73
C ASP A 248 9.34 -40.87 15.48
N ASP A 249 10.26 -41.74 15.03
CA ASP A 249 10.23 -42.38 13.69
C ASP A 249 8.98 -43.23 13.46
N ASP A 250 8.40 -43.79 14.53
CA ASP A 250 7.19 -44.64 14.51
C ASP A 250 5.87 -43.84 14.52
N LEU A 251 5.94 -42.52 14.57
CA LEU A 251 4.74 -41.70 14.59
C LEU A 251 4.11 -41.67 13.19
N ILE A 252 2.86 -42.11 13.11
CA ILE A 252 2.06 -42.11 11.86
C ILE A 252 1.71 -40.70 11.36
N PHE A 253 1.88 -39.67 12.20
CA PHE A 253 1.71 -38.28 11.83
C PHE A 253 2.94 -37.47 12.18
N LYS A 254 3.40 -36.65 11.23
CA LYS A 254 4.55 -35.76 11.39
C LYS A 254 4.09 -34.33 11.15
N ASN A 255 4.62 -33.39 11.92
CA ASN A 255 4.63 -31.97 11.52
C ASN A 255 3.26 -31.39 11.15
N GLN A 256 2.18 -31.81 11.83
CA GLN A 256 0.79 -31.44 11.47
C GLN A 256 0.50 -29.94 11.51
N ALA A 257 1.21 -29.19 12.35
CA ALA A 257 1.06 -27.74 12.52
C ALA A 257 2.21 -26.95 11.88
N VAL A 258 3.03 -27.55 11.01
CA VAL A 258 4.10 -26.82 10.33
C VAL A 258 3.48 -25.77 9.40
N GLY A 259 3.76 -24.50 9.68
CA GLY A 259 3.18 -23.37 8.96
C GLY A 259 1.83 -22.88 9.52
N HIS A 260 1.31 -23.47 10.61
CA HIS A 260 0.16 -22.91 11.30
C HIS A 260 0.61 -21.79 12.23
N ASP A 261 0.38 -20.54 11.85
CA ASP A 261 0.53 -19.41 12.76
C ASP A 261 -0.68 -19.37 13.72
N ASP A 262 -0.49 -19.84 14.97
CA ASP A 262 -1.49 -19.73 16.07
C ASP A 262 -1.80 -18.28 16.48
N LYS A 263 -1.19 -17.31 15.79
CA LYS A 263 -1.53 -15.91 16.01
C LYS A 263 -2.97 -15.75 15.53
N PRO A 264 -3.91 -15.37 16.44
CA PRO A 264 -5.24 -15.01 15.97
C PRO A 264 -5.06 -13.96 14.89
N LYS A 265 -5.91 -13.95 13.87
CA LYS A 265 -5.90 -12.90 12.85
C LYS A 265 -6.09 -11.54 13.52
N LYS A 266 -5.00 -10.94 13.99
CA LYS A 266 -4.98 -9.73 14.81
C LYS A 266 -5.35 -8.60 13.88
N GLY A 267 -6.63 -8.21 13.88
CA GLY A 267 -7.10 -7.07 13.10
C GLY A 267 -8.44 -7.29 12.38
N GLU A 268 -8.96 -8.52 12.32
CA GLU A 268 -10.30 -8.74 11.77
C GLU A 268 -11.35 -8.34 12.81
N PHE A 269 -11.80 -7.08 12.75
CA PHE A 269 -13.00 -6.66 13.45
C PHE A 269 -14.23 -7.15 12.68
N VAL A 270 -15.08 -7.95 13.35
CA VAL A 270 -16.35 -8.42 12.80
C VAL A 270 -17.47 -7.65 13.49
N ASN A 271 -18.27 -6.92 12.72
CA ASN A 271 -19.48 -6.25 13.19
C ASN A 271 -20.64 -7.27 13.36
N ASP A 272 -20.40 -8.30 14.18
CA ASP A 272 -21.36 -9.35 14.52
C ASP A 272 -21.09 -9.80 15.96
N LEU A 273 -22.12 -9.73 16.81
CA LEU A 273 -22.00 -10.06 18.22
C LEU A 273 -21.76 -11.54 18.50
N LEU A 274 -22.15 -12.44 17.61
CA LEU A 274 -22.03 -13.89 17.80
C LEU A 274 -20.82 -14.47 17.07
N ARG A 275 -20.45 -13.87 15.94
CA ARG A 275 -19.33 -14.36 15.10
C ARG A 275 -18.00 -13.66 15.37
N SER A 276 -18.00 -12.59 16.17
CA SER A 276 -16.77 -11.93 16.60
C SER A 276 -15.85 -12.90 17.35
N GLU A 277 -14.54 -12.75 17.13
CA GLU A 277 -13.50 -13.45 17.89
C GLU A 277 -13.62 -13.22 19.39
N PHE A 278 -14.15 -12.06 19.80
CA PHE A 278 -14.47 -11.80 21.21
C PHE A 278 -15.52 -12.79 21.73
N HIS A 279 -16.61 -12.98 21.00
CA HIS A 279 -17.69 -13.88 21.41
C HIS A 279 -17.27 -15.34 21.41
N LYS A 280 -16.53 -15.77 20.37
CA LYS A 280 -15.98 -17.13 20.32
C LYS A 280 -15.07 -17.41 21.51
N LYS A 281 -14.18 -16.48 21.86
CA LYS A 281 -13.30 -16.61 23.03
C LYS A 281 -14.06 -16.56 24.34
N PHE A 282 -15.11 -15.74 24.44
CA PHE A 282 -15.97 -15.69 25.62
C PHE A 282 -16.69 -17.01 25.86
N MET A 283 -17.22 -17.65 24.81
CA MET A 283 -17.92 -18.94 24.93
C MET A 283 -16.96 -20.12 25.14
N HIS A 284 -15.70 -19.99 24.74
CA HIS A 284 -14.66 -21.01 24.97
C HIS A 284 -14.04 -20.91 26.38
N LYS A 285 -14.16 -19.77 27.05
CA LYS A 285 -13.58 -19.55 28.37
C LYS A 285 -14.50 -20.06 29.48
#